data_AF-A0AAJ7J9Y1-F1
#
_entry.id   AF-A0AAJ7J9Y1-F1
#
_cell.length_a   1.000
_cell.length_b   1.000
_cell.length_c   1.000
_cell.angle_alpha   90.00
_cell.angle_beta   90.00
_cell.angle_gamma   90.00
#
_symmetry.space_group_name_H-M   'P 1'
#
loop_
_entity.id
_entity.type
_entity.pdbx_description
1 polymer ?
#
loop_
_entity_poly.entity_id
_entity_poly.type
_entity_poly.pdbx_seq_one_letter_code
_entity_poly.pdbx_strand_id
1 'polypeptide(L)'
;MDWLIEPKRNDQVWANDENPVTKTVHELKLEKKCARLTRENKQLRKQLKDVKQKPVRVKKYGIHFRNKSRNQKTIDEFLDKQGCKNEVAKALVKLQLKGENAHYTSEERDLAKMIFYNSASTYSKLRKSGCHLPAESTVRRWISVYNLETGFSDDVFHKTSFTGTTSPGKIMRPEMG
;
A
#
# COMPACT_ATOMS: atom_id res chain seq x y z
N MET A 1 -32.54 32.71 36.43
CA MET A 1 -32.40 31.63 35.42
C MET A 1 -31.16 30.80 35.73
N ASP A 2 -31.14 29.78 36.57
CA ASP A 2 -32.00 29.35 37.66
C ASP A 2 -31.33 28.07 38.21
N TRP A 3 -30.93 28.14 39.48
CA TRP A 3 -30.86 27.05 40.47
C TRP A 3 -29.80 25.94 40.28
N LEU A 4 -28.57 26.20 40.75
CA LEU A 4 -27.68 25.16 41.29
C LEU A 4 -27.81 25.16 42.81
N ILE A 5 -28.85 24.51 43.30
CA ILE A 5 -29.00 24.20 44.72
C ILE A 5 -28.13 22.96 44.98
N GLU A 6 -26.96 23.17 45.59
CA GLU A 6 -26.19 22.07 46.17
C GLU A 6 -26.99 21.48 47.35
N PRO A 7 -27.22 20.16 47.41
CA PRO A 7 -27.84 19.56 48.58
C PRO A 7 -26.83 19.57 49.72
N LYS A 8 -27.09 20.40 50.74
CA LYS A 8 -26.41 20.34 52.04
C LYS A 8 -26.50 18.91 52.56
N ARG A 9 -25.37 18.22 52.71
CA ARG A 9 -25.29 16.96 53.43
C ARG A 9 -25.60 17.26 54.88
N ASN A 10 -26.78 16.81 55.30
CA ASN A 10 -27.20 16.83 56.68
C ASN A 10 -26.48 15.66 57.36
N ASP A 11 -25.32 15.91 57.95
CA ASP A 11 -24.59 14.93 58.77
C ASP A 11 -25.29 14.81 60.13
N GLN A 12 -26.53 14.35 60.11
CA GLN A 12 -27.24 13.97 61.31
C GLN A 12 -26.88 12.51 61.58
N VAL A 13 -25.84 12.33 62.39
CA VAL A 13 -25.45 11.05 62.96
C VAL A 13 -26.54 10.64 63.96
N TRP A 14 -27.52 9.88 63.49
CA TRP A 14 -28.41 9.12 64.35
C TRP A 14 -27.62 7.92 64.87
N ALA A 15 -27.05 8.06 66.06
CA ALA A 15 -26.58 6.94 66.85
C ALA A 15 -27.79 6.11 67.27
N ASN A 16 -28.23 5.20 66.40
CA ASN A 16 -29.09 4.11 66.79
C ASN A 16 -28.22 3.07 67.48
N ASP A 17 -28.47 2.84 68.77
CA ASP A 17 -28.11 1.61 69.47
C ASP A 17 -28.75 0.42 68.73
N GLU A 18 -28.04 -0.12 67.74
CA GLU A 18 -28.40 -1.40 67.13
C GLU A 18 -27.96 -2.53 68.07
N ASN A 19 -28.90 -2.89 68.95
CA ASN A 19 -29.02 -4.21 69.55
C ASN A 19 -28.64 -5.28 68.50
N PRO A 20 -27.76 -6.26 68.78
CA PRO A 20 -27.34 -7.26 67.80
C PRO A 20 -28.49 -8.22 67.46
N VAL A 21 -29.41 -7.75 66.62
CA VAL A 21 -30.47 -8.55 66.02
C VAL A 21 -29.79 -9.61 65.16
N THR A 22 -29.92 -10.86 65.57
CA THR A 22 -29.51 -12.02 64.78
C THR A 22 -30.22 -11.93 63.43
N LYS A 23 -29.48 -11.51 62.39
CA LYS A 23 -30.00 -11.43 61.03
C LYS A 23 -30.63 -12.76 60.66
N THR A 24 -31.85 -12.71 60.16
CA THR A 24 -32.55 -13.91 59.72
C THR A 24 -31.78 -14.52 58.53
N VAL A 25 -31.85 -15.85 58.36
CA VAL A 25 -31.20 -16.56 57.26
C VAL A 25 -31.56 -15.96 55.89
N HIS A 26 -32.78 -15.41 55.77
CA HIS A 26 -33.28 -14.73 54.59
C HIS A 26 -32.52 -13.42 54.29
N GLU A 27 -32.25 -12.60 55.30
CA GLU A 27 -31.50 -11.34 55.17
C GLU A 27 -30.06 -11.61 54.74
N LEU A 28 -29.39 -12.60 55.34
CA LEU A 28 -28.05 -13.02 54.91
C LEU A 28 -28.02 -13.50 53.45
N LYS A 29 -29.08 -14.17 53.00
CA LYS A 29 -29.22 -14.61 51.60
C LYS A 29 -29.43 -13.43 50.65
N LEU A 30 -30.21 -12.43 51.06
CA LEU A 30 -30.40 -11.18 50.31
C LEU A 30 -29.12 -10.37 50.22
N GLU A 31 -28.38 -10.19 51.32
CA GLU A 31 -27.09 -9.48 51.34
C GLU A 31 -26.06 -10.11 50.40
N LYS A 32 -25.93 -11.43 50.44
CA LYS A 32 -25.04 -12.18 49.52
C LYS A 32 -25.45 -11.96 48.06
N LYS A 33 -26.76 -11.96 47.76
CA LYS A 33 -27.28 -11.72 46.41
C LYS A 33 -27.01 -10.28 45.96
N CYS A 34 -27.22 -9.30 46.81
CA CYS A 34 -26.93 -7.89 46.55
C CYS A 34 -25.44 -7.67 46.27
N ALA A 35 -24.56 -8.26 47.10
CA ALA A 35 -23.10 -8.19 46.91
C ALA A 35 -22.66 -8.84 45.58
N ARG A 36 -23.28 -9.95 45.19
CA ARG A 36 -23.01 -10.61 43.90
C ARG A 36 -23.43 -9.70 42.73
N LEU A 37 -24.64 -9.15 42.77
CA LEU A 37 -25.17 -8.27 41.73
C LEU A 37 -24.37 -6.97 41.59
N THR A 38 -23.80 -6.44 42.67
CA THR A 38 -22.92 -5.26 42.60
C THR A 38 -21.59 -5.60 41.92
N ARG A 39 -21.01 -6.76 42.20
CA ARG A 39 -19.79 -7.24 41.54
C ARG A 39 -20.01 -7.47 40.05
N GLU A 40 -21.10 -8.14 39.69
CA GLU A 40 -21.48 -8.37 38.28
C GLU A 40 -21.71 -7.05 37.54
N ASN A 41 -22.44 -6.10 38.12
CA ASN A 41 -22.63 -4.77 37.52
C ASN A 41 -21.31 -4.03 37.31
N LYS A 42 -20.37 -4.11 38.27
CA LYS A 42 -19.04 -3.50 38.14
C LYS A 42 -18.24 -4.15 37.00
N GLN A 43 -18.32 -5.46 36.86
CA GLN A 43 -17.65 -6.21 35.79
C GLN A 43 -18.24 -5.88 34.42
N LEU A 44 -19.57 -5.86 34.29
CA LEU A 44 -20.27 -5.51 33.06
C LEU A 44 -19.95 -4.07 32.63
N ARG A 45 -19.91 -3.11 33.56
CA ARG A 45 -19.50 -1.72 33.27
C ARG A 45 -18.07 -1.63 32.76
N LYS A 46 -17.15 -2.43 33.29
CA LYS A 46 -15.76 -2.51 32.81
C LYS A 46 -15.70 -3.06 31.38
N GLN A 47 -16.38 -4.17 31.13
CA GLN A 47 -16.48 -4.77 29.79
C GLN A 47 -17.08 -3.81 28.77
N LEU A 48 -18.15 -3.09 29.13
CA LEU A 48 -18.78 -2.10 28.26
C LEU A 48 -17.81 -0.96 27.91
N LYS A 49 -17.01 -0.49 28.87
CA LYS A 49 -15.97 0.53 28.64
C LYS A 49 -14.92 0.03 27.66
N ASP A 50 -14.46 -1.21 27.81
CA ASP A 50 -13.47 -1.82 26.92
C ASP A 50 -14.01 -1.97 25.49
N VAL A 51 -15.25 -2.45 25.35
CA VAL A 51 -15.93 -2.58 24.05
C VAL A 51 -16.13 -1.22 23.38
N LYS A 52 -16.53 -0.18 24.12
CA LYS A 52 -16.66 1.19 23.60
C LYS A 52 -15.33 1.79 23.14
N GLN A 53 -14.21 1.39 23.75
CA GLN A 53 -12.87 1.87 23.36
C GLN A 53 -12.29 1.16 22.14
N LYS A 54 -12.66 -0.10 21.86
CA LYS A 54 -12.21 -0.84 20.67
C LYS A 54 -12.41 -0.06 19.35
N PRO A 55 -13.59 0.46 19.00
CA PRO A 55 -13.78 1.18 17.74
C PRO A 55 -12.98 2.48 17.66
N VAL A 56 -12.78 3.18 18.79
CA VAL A 56 -11.95 4.40 18.84
C VAL A 56 -10.49 4.09 18.53
N ARG A 57 -9.97 3.01 19.12
CA ARG A 57 -8.60 2.52 18.85
C ARG A 57 -8.46 2.12 17.40
N VAL A 58 -9.36 1.30 16.87
CA VAL A 58 -9.34 0.85 15.46
C VAL A 58 -9.40 2.04 14.50
N LYS A 59 -10.26 3.04 14.75
CA LYS A 59 -10.28 4.28 13.95
C LYS A 59 -8.95 5.03 13.99
N LYS A 60 -8.33 5.18 15.17
CA LYS A 60 -7.04 5.87 15.32
C LYS A 60 -5.92 5.16 14.56
N TYR A 61 -5.84 3.84 14.66
CA TYR A 61 -4.88 3.04 13.89
C TYR A 61 -5.16 3.13 12.38
N GLY A 62 -6.42 3.01 11.96
CA GLY A 62 -6.79 3.14 10.55
C GLY A 62 -6.41 4.49 9.93
N ILE A 63 -6.62 5.59 10.66
CA ILE A 63 -6.21 6.94 10.22
C ILE A 63 -4.69 7.05 10.11
N HIS A 64 -3.94 6.52 11.10
CA HIS A 64 -2.48 6.51 11.04
C HIS A 64 -1.98 5.74 9.81
N PHE A 65 -2.50 4.53 9.55
CA PHE A 65 -2.08 3.74 8.41
C PHE A 65 -2.43 4.43 7.08
N ARG A 66 -3.62 5.04 6.98
CA ARG A 66 -4.04 5.80 5.80
C ARG A 66 -3.18 7.04 5.55
N ASN A 67 -2.78 7.74 6.59
CA ASN A 67 -1.90 8.92 6.44
C ASN A 67 -0.46 8.49 6.08
N LYS A 68 0.01 7.38 6.64
CA LYS A 68 1.33 6.81 6.28
C LYS A 68 1.37 6.36 4.82
N SER A 69 0.29 5.75 4.30
CA SER A 69 0.20 5.34 2.90
C SER A 69 0.03 6.54 1.95
N ARG A 70 -0.68 7.60 2.37
CA ARG A 70 -0.80 8.85 1.59
C ARG A 70 0.50 9.63 1.48
N ASN A 71 1.35 9.54 2.48
CA ASN A 71 2.68 10.18 2.49
C ASN A 71 3.76 9.30 1.86
N GLN A 72 3.40 8.12 1.38
CA GLN A 72 4.32 7.23 0.67
C GLN A 72 4.51 7.81 -0.72
N LYS A 73 5.63 8.51 -0.91
CA LYS A 73 6.03 9.05 -2.21
C LYS A 73 5.96 7.95 -3.25
N THR A 74 5.36 8.24 -4.39
CA THR A 74 5.37 7.31 -5.51
C THR A 74 6.82 7.04 -5.93
N ILE A 75 7.09 5.85 -6.49
CA ILE A 75 8.42 5.50 -7.00
C ILE A 75 8.86 6.54 -8.04
N ASP A 76 7.91 7.07 -8.81
CA ASP A 76 8.12 8.14 -9.78
C ASP A 76 8.65 9.42 -9.14
N GLU A 77 7.97 9.94 -8.11
CA GLU A 77 8.44 11.12 -7.37
C GLU A 77 9.83 10.92 -6.78
N PHE A 78 10.15 9.71 -6.31
CA PHE A 78 11.48 9.40 -5.80
C PHE A 78 12.54 9.45 -6.91
N LEU A 79 12.27 8.80 -8.05
CA LEU A 79 13.19 8.76 -9.19
C LEU A 79 13.42 10.15 -9.80
N ASP A 80 12.36 10.95 -9.89
CA ASP A 80 12.44 12.32 -10.40
C ASP A 80 13.21 13.23 -9.43
N LYS A 81 13.02 13.06 -8.12
CA LYS A 81 13.81 13.79 -7.11
C LYS A 81 15.31 13.45 -7.19
N GLN A 82 15.66 12.22 -7.54
CA GLN A 82 17.06 11.80 -7.73
C GLN A 82 17.62 12.22 -9.10
N GLY A 83 16.82 12.89 -9.94
CA GLY A 83 17.27 13.31 -11.27
C GLY A 83 17.51 12.15 -12.24
N CYS A 84 16.89 10.99 -12.01
CA CYS A 84 17.02 9.85 -12.91
C CYS A 84 16.28 10.16 -14.22
N LYS A 85 16.99 10.61 -15.27
CA LYS A 85 16.39 10.95 -16.57
C LYS A 85 16.33 9.80 -17.56
N ASN A 86 17.00 8.68 -17.26
CA ASN A 86 17.06 7.54 -18.16
C ASN A 86 15.82 6.66 -17.98
N GLU A 87 14.97 6.60 -19.00
CA GLU A 87 13.73 5.81 -19.00
C GLU A 87 13.98 4.30 -18.83
N VAL A 88 15.07 3.77 -19.38
CA VAL A 88 15.46 2.37 -19.19
C VAL A 88 15.80 2.08 -17.73
N ALA A 89 16.55 2.99 -17.09
CA ALA A 89 16.89 2.87 -15.68
C ALA A 89 15.65 3.01 -14.79
N LYS A 90 14.74 3.94 -15.10
CA LYS A 90 13.45 4.08 -14.42
C LYS A 90 12.64 2.80 -14.51
N ALA A 91 12.48 2.24 -15.71
CA ALA A 91 11.76 1.00 -15.94
C ALA A 91 12.39 -0.17 -15.18
N LEU A 92 13.71 -0.25 -15.14
CA LEU A 92 14.42 -1.28 -14.37
C LEU A 92 14.13 -1.18 -12.87
N VAL A 93 14.20 0.01 -12.29
CA VAL A 93 13.92 0.23 -10.85
C VAL A 93 12.45 -0.07 -10.53
N LYS A 94 11.52 0.42 -11.36
CA LYS A 94 10.09 0.13 -11.22
C LYS A 94 9.82 -1.37 -11.23
N LEU A 95 10.48 -2.08 -12.15
CA LEU A 95 10.36 -3.52 -12.27
C LEU A 95 10.86 -4.26 -11.02
N GLN A 96 11.98 -3.81 -10.42
CA GLN A 96 12.49 -4.43 -9.18
C GLN A 96 11.62 -4.16 -7.96
N LEU A 97 11.05 -2.96 -7.85
CA LEU A 97 10.21 -2.55 -6.71
C LEU A 97 8.75 -2.99 -6.83
N LYS A 98 8.45 -3.78 -7.86
CA LYS A 98 7.11 -4.19 -8.20
C LYS A 98 6.58 -5.28 -7.27
N GLY A 99 5.29 -5.21 -6.93
CA GLY A 99 4.60 -6.28 -6.21
C GLY A 99 4.27 -7.48 -7.10
N GLU A 100 4.18 -8.66 -6.51
CA GLU A 100 4.04 -9.96 -7.21
C GLU A 100 2.87 -10.02 -8.21
N ASN A 101 1.78 -9.27 -7.97
CA ASN A 101 0.56 -9.32 -8.77
C ASN A 101 0.33 -8.09 -9.66
N ALA A 102 1.32 -7.20 -9.79
CA ALA A 102 1.13 -5.97 -10.57
C ALA A 102 1.30 -6.21 -12.09
N HIS A 103 0.48 -5.54 -12.91
CA HIS A 103 0.54 -5.62 -14.37
C HIS A 103 1.80 -4.94 -14.93
N TYR A 104 2.39 -5.50 -16.00
CA TYR A 104 3.55 -4.91 -16.68
C TYR A 104 3.19 -3.71 -17.53
N THR A 105 3.87 -2.58 -17.32
CA THR A 105 3.74 -1.38 -18.16
C THR A 105 4.41 -1.60 -19.52
N SER A 106 4.15 -0.73 -20.49
CA SER A 106 4.80 -0.77 -21.81
C SER A 106 6.32 -0.75 -21.71
N GLU A 107 6.85 0.15 -20.89
CA GLU A 107 8.29 0.40 -20.74
C GLU A 107 8.98 -0.82 -20.11
N GLU A 108 8.35 -1.44 -19.12
CA GLU A 108 8.81 -2.68 -18.50
C GLU A 108 8.81 -3.85 -19.49
N ARG A 109 7.76 -3.96 -20.32
CA ARG A 109 7.67 -5.00 -21.36
C ARG A 109 8.76 -4.81 -22.39
N ASP A 110 8.99 -3.58 -22.85
CA ASP A 110 9.98 -3.27 -23.87
C ASP A 110 11.40 -3.47 -23.35
N LEU A 111 11.67 -3.09 -22.10
CA LEU A 111 12.93 -3.42 -21.42
C LEU A 111 13.14 -4.94 -21.34
N ALA A 112 12.11 -5.69 -20.94
CA ALA A 112 12.20 -7.15 -20.85
C ALA A 112 12.45 -7.80 -22.21
N LYS A 113 11.75 -7.36 -23.27
CA LYS A 113 11.97 -7.80 -24.65
C LYS A 113 13.40 -7.47 -25.09
N MET A 114 13.88 -6.25 -24.85
CA MET A 114 15.22 -5.80 -25.23
C MET A 114 16.32 -6.67 -24.60
N ILE A 115 16.25 -6.93 -23.29
CA ILE A 115 17.22 -7.80 -22.59
C ILE A 115 17.15 -9.23 -23.16
N PHE A 116 15.94 -9.73 -23.38
CA PHE A 116 15.72 -11.09 -23.89
C PHE A 116 16.24 -11.27 -25.33
N TYR A 117 16.02 -10.30 -26.21
CA TYR A 117 16.55 -10.29 -27.57
C TYR A 117 18.08 -10.21 -27.60
N ASN A 118 18.66 -9.38 -26.73
CA ASN A 118 20.11 -9.26 -26.64
C ASN A 118 20.76 -10.59 -26.20
N SER A 119 20.19 -11.24 -25.17
CA SER A 119 20.64 -12.56 -24.74
C SER A 119 19.61 -13.25 -23.84
N ALA A 120 18.94 -14.27 -24.37
CA ALA A 120 18.01 -15.09 -23.60
C ALA A 120 18.70 -15.78 -22.41
N SER A 121 19.95 -16.21 -22.55
CA SER A 121 20.69 -16.86 -21.47
C SER A 121 21.04 -15.89 -20.34
N THR A 122 21.42 -14.65 -20.66
CA THR A 122 21.61 -13.59 -19.67
C THR A 122 20.30 -13.26 -18.96
N TYR A 123 19.18 -13.20 -19.70
CA TYR A 123 17.85 -13.00 -19.12
C TYR A 123 17.49 -14.07 -18.09
N SER A 124 17.70 -15.36 -18.41
CA SER A 124 17.47 -16.46 -17.47
C SER A 124 18.36 -16.36 -16.23
N LYS A 125 19.63 -15.97 -16.40
CA LYS A 125 20.56 -15.78 -15.29
C LYS A 125 20.12 -14.65 -14.35
N LEU A 126 19.71 -13.51 -14.91
CA LEU A 126 19.20 -12.37 -14.13
C LEU A 126 17.95 -12.74 -13.32
N ARG A 127 17.05 -13.55 -13.87
CA ARG A 127 15.91 -14.09 -13.11
C ARG A 127 16.34 -14.99 -11.97
N LYS A 128 17.28 -15.90 -12.23
CA LYS A 128 17.83 -16.80 -11.21
C LYS A 128 18.57 -16.04 -10.10
N SER A 129 19.17 -14.88 -10.40
CA SER A 129 19.79 -14.01 -9.39
C SER A 129 18.79 -13.18 -8.59
N GLY A 130 17.48 -13.35 -8.81
CA GLY A 130 16.43 -12.67 -8.04
C GLY A 130 15.93 -11.36 -8.65
N CYS A 131 16.28 -11.04 -9.90
CA CYS A 131 15.66 -9.89 -10.57
C CYS A 131 14.19 -10.20 -10.89
N HIS A 132 13.29 -9.26 -10.58
CA HIS A 132 11.85 -9.37 -10.84
C HIS A 132 11.48 -9.22 -12.33
N LEU A 133 12.06 -10.04 -13.21
CA LEU A 133 11.74 -10.06 -14.63
C LEU A 133 10.57 -11.01 -14.93
N PRO A 134 9.74 -10.71 -15.95
CA PRO A 134 8.68 -11.59 -16.44
C PRO A 134 9.14 -13.02 -16.76
N ALA A 135 8.20 -13.96 -16.81
CA ALA A 135 8.51 -15.30 -17.29
C ALA A 135 8.92 -15.29 -18.77
N GLU A 136 9.87 -16.14 -19.15
CA GLU A 136 10.32 -16.20 -20.56
C GLU A 136 9.19 -16.56 -21.52
N SER A 137 8.24 -17.40 -21.09
CA SER A 137 7.01 -17.70 -21.85
C SER A 137 6.17 -16.45 -22.07
N THR A 138 6.08 -15.57 -21.06
CA THR A 138 5.40 -14.27 -21.15
C THR A 138 6.08 -13.36 -22.16
N VAL A 139 7.41 -13.25 -22.11
CA VAL A 139 8.17 -12.42 -23.06
C VAL A 139 8.02 -12.95 -24.48
N ARG A 140 8.15 -14.27 -24.69
CA ARG A 140 7.91 -14.91 -25.99
C ARG A 140 6.51 -14.65 -26.53
N ARG A 141 5.48 -14.70 -25.67
CA ARG A 141 4.10 -14.36 -26.04
C ARG A 141 3.93 -12.89 -26.43
N TRP A 142 4.63 -11.96 -25.78
CA TRP A 142 4.59 -10.55 -26.18
C TRP A 142 5.30 -10.32 -27.51
N ILE A 143 6.36 -11.07 -27.79
CA ILE A 143 7.09 -11.03 -29.05
C ILE A 143 6.25 -11.63 -30.18
N SER A 144 5.51 -12.72 -29.93
CA SER A 144 4.69 -13.36 -30.97
C SER A 144 3.53 -12.51 -31.46
N VAL A 145 3.20 -11.40 -30.79
CA VAL A 145 2.19 -10.43 -31.27
C VAL A 145 2.66 -9.74 -32.56
N TYR A 146 3.97 -9.66 -32.80
CA TYR A 146 4.49 -9.24 -34.09
C TYR A 146 4.29 -10.39 -35.08
N ASN A 147 3.11 -10.45 -35.70
CA ASN A 147 2.83 -11.32 -36.84
C ASN A 147 3.73 -10.87 -38.00
N LEU A 148 4.94 -11.40 -38.06
CA LEU A 148 5.78 -11.29 -39.24
C LEU A 148 5.18 -12.26 -40.26
N GLU A 149 4.26 -11.75 -41.07
CA GLU A 149 3.80 -12.48 -42.24
C GLU A 149 5.01 -12.71 -43.16
N THR A 150 5.07 -13.89 -43.76
CA THR A 150 6.12 -14.22 -44.73
C THR A 150 5.96 -13.35 -45.97
N GLY A 151 6.89 -12.43 -46.20
CA GLY A 151 6.87 -11.48 -47.31
C GLY A 151 7.63 -10.20 -46.99
N PHE A 152 7.60 -9.23 -47.90
CA PHE A 152 8.05 -7.87 -47.61
C PHE A 152 6.93 -7.15 -46.84
N SER A 153 7.11 -6.87 -45.55
CA SER A 153 6.17 -6.04 -44.81
C SER A 153 6.37 -4.56 -45.15
N ASP A 154 5.40 -3.94 -45.81
CA ASP A 154 5.39 -2.51 -46.11
C ASP A 154 5.57 -1.65 -44.84
N ASP A 155 5.09 -2.12 -43.68
CA ASP A 155 5.26 -1.48 -42.37
C ASP A 155 6.73 -1.27 -41.97
N VAL A 156 7.62 -2.18 -42.36
CA VAL A 156 9.05 -2.05 -42.07
C VAL A 156 9.63 -0.94 -42.94
N PHE A 157 9.28 -0.91 -44.22
CA PHE A 157 9.78 0.08 -45.19
C PHE A 157 9.24 1.48 -44.93
N HIS A 158 7.99 1.63 -44.48
CA HIS A 158 7.42 2.93 -44.09
C HIS A 158 8.09 3.53 -42.86
N LYS A 159 8.59 2.71 -41.93
CA LYS A 159 9.36 3.20 -40.77
C LYS A 159 10.81 3.55 -41.12
N THR A 160 11.39 2.89 -42.12
CA THR A 160 12.77 3.13 -42.55
C THR A 160 12.90 4.08 -43.72
N SER A 161 11.82 4.72 -44.20
CA SER A 161 11.89 5.80 -45.18
C SER A 161 12.53 7.04 -44.55
N PHE A 162 13.83 6.92 -44.35
CA PHE A 162 14.74 7.95 -43.91
C PHE A 162 14.69 9.05 -44.96
N THR A 163 14.16 10.21 -44.58
CA THR A 163 14.27 11.45 -45.33
C THR A 163 15.73 11.91 -45.25
N GLY A 164 16.60 11.23 -45.99
CA GLY A 164 17.92 11.72 -46.32
C GLY A 164 17.76 13.02 -47.08
N THR A 165 17.76 14.14 -46.36
CA THR A 165 18.02 15.46 -46.94
C THR A 165 19.47 15.47 -47.37
N THR A 166 19.73 14.85 -48.53
CA THR A 166 20.95 15.06 -49.27
C THR A 166 20.94 16.50 -49.73
N SER A 167 21.46 17.42 -48.91
CA SER A 167 21.90 18.71 -49.41
C SER A 167 22.86 18.45 -50.57
N PRO A 168 22.67 19.04 -51.76
CA PRO A 168 23.61 18.90 -52.86
C PRO A 168 24.91 19.61 -52.47
N GLY A 169 25.82 18.85 -51.86
CA GLY A 169 27.20 19.24 -51.62
C GLY A 169 27.88 19.48 -52.96
N LYS A 170 28.13 20.75 -53.23
CA LYS A 170 28.88 21.28 -54.36
C LYS A 170 30.23 20.56 -54.44
N ILE A 171 30.38 19.64 -55.38
CA ILE A 171 31.68 19.01 -55.69
C ILE A 171 32.54 20.09 -56.35
N MET A 172 33.39 20.77 -55.57
CA MET A 172 34.47 21.58 -56.13
C MET A 172 35.48 20.62 -56.76
N ARG A 173 35.61 20.67 -58.08
CA ARG A 173 36.75 20.08 -58.77
C ARG A 173 38.00 20.90 -58.42
N PRO A 174 39.13 20.28 -58.08
CA PRO A 174 40.40 20.98 -58.02
C PRO A 174 40.84 21.29 -59.46
N GLU A 175 41.12 22.55 -59.75
CA GLU A 175 41.83 22.94 -60.96
C GLU A 175 43.27 22.41 -60.85
N MET A 176 43.66 21.61 -61.84
CA MET A 176 45.03 21.17 -62.02
C MET A 176 45.75 22.26 -62.81
N GLY A 177 46.73 22.89 -62.17
CA GLY A 177 47.74 23.71 -62.83
C GLY A 177 48.87 22.88 -63.40
#